data_AF-A0A8A3S287-F1
#
_entry.id   AF-A0A8A3S287-F1
#
_cell.length_a   1.000
_cell.length_b   1.000
_cell.length_c   1.000
_cell.angle_alpha   90.00
_cell.angle_beta   90.00
_cell.angle_gamma   90.00
#
_symmetry.space_group_name_H-M   'P 1'
#
loop_
_entity.id
_entity.type
_entity.pdbx_description
1 polymer ?
#
loop_
_entity_poly.entity_id
_entity_poly.type
_entity_poly.pdbx_seq_one_letter_code
_entity_poly.pdbx_strand_id
1 'polypeptide(L)' 'MKRVGIRLESLAAIIRDLENDEELRAIFGDPVTGHLAIVAEYADGAVDLRIEEIRDIPLNDDETTRFVEITDRIVYANIL' A
#
# COMPACT_ATOMS: atom_id res chain seq x y z
N MET A 1 -17.28 -7.55 12.55
CA MET A 1 -16.27 -6.70 11.89
C MET A 1 -16.59 -5.23 12.13
N LYS A 2 -15.60 -4.44 12.55
CA LYS A 2 -15.71 -2.98 12.57
C LYS A 2 -15.37 -2.47 11.16
N ARG A 3 -16.28 -1.71 10.53
CA ARG A 3 -15.98 -1.05 9.26
C ARG A 3 -15.03 0.12 9.54
N VAL A 4 -13.87 0.12 8.91
CA VAL A 4 -12.91 1.24 8.93
C VAL A 4 -12.97 1.88 7.55
N GLY A 5 -13.24 3.18 7.51
CA GLY A 5 -13.25 3.96 6.28
C GLY A 5 -12.01 4.83 6.23
N ILE A 6 -11.33 4.86 5.09
CA ILE A 6 -10.22 5.79 4.83
C ILE A 6 -10.80 6.98 4.06
N ARG A 7 -10.55 8.20 4.53
CA ARG A 7 -10.95 9.41 3.79
C ARG A 7 -10.12 9.52 2.51
N LEU A 8 -10.73 10.01 1.43
CA LEU A 8 -10.03 10.16 0.15
C LEU A 8 -8.81 11.09 0.26
N GLU A 9 -8.86 12.11 1.13
CA GLU A 9 -7.72 12.97 1.44
C GLU A 9 -6.56 12.21 2.11
N SER A 10 -6.86 11.33 3.08
CA SER A 10 -5.88 10.44 3.70
C SER A 10 -5.31 9.47 2.68
N LEU A 11 -6.14 8.94 1.77
CA LEU A 11 -5.67 8.06 0.70
C LEU A 11 -4.70 8.79 -0.24
N ALA A 12 -4.99 10.03 -0.63
CA ALA A 12 -4.09 10.84 -1.44
C ALA A 12 -2.76 11.12 -0.71
N ALA A 13 -2.81 11.31 0.62
CA ALA A 13 -1.60 11.47 1.43
C ALA A 13 -0.78 10.17 1.49
N ILE A 14 -1.41 9.02 1.71
CA ILE A 14 -0.77 7.69 1.67
C ILE A 14 -0.08 7.47 0.32
N ILE A 15 -0.76 7.73 -0.80
CA ILE A 15 -0.20 7.57 -2.15
C ILE A 15 1.06 8.43 -2.32
N ARG A 16 0.98 9.70 -1.89
CA ARG A 16 2.13 10.63 -1.97
C ARG A 16 3.29 10.19 -1.08
N ASP A 17 3.01 9.67 0.12
CA ASP A 17 4.06 9.23 1.04
C ASP A 17 4.74 7.95 0.55
N LEU A 18 3.96 7.00 0.01
CA LEU A 18 4.49 5.81 -0.68
C LEU A 18 5.38 6.22 -1.86
N GLU A 19 4.93 7.19 -2.66
CA GLU A 19 5.67 7.71 -3.82
C GLU A 19 7.00 8.38 -3.42
N ASN A 20 7.13 8.90 -2.19
CA ASN A 20 8.31 9.62 -1.72
C ASN A 20 9.22 8.82 -0.78
N ASP A 21 8.87 7.58 -0.44
CA ASP A 21 9.70 6.73 0.40
C ASP A 21 10.91 6.23 -0.41
N GLU A 22 12.12 6.57 0.05
CA GLU A 22 13.38 6.26 -0.65
C GLU A 22 13.64 4.75 -0.79
N GLU A 23 13.16 3.96 0.17
CA GLU A 23 13.36 2.52 0.18
C GLU A 23 12.36 1.83 -0.75
N LEU A 24 11.10 2.28 -0.78
CA LEU A 24 10.16 1.83 -1.80
C LEU A 24 10.63 2.19 -3.20
N ARG A 25 11.23 3.37 -3.41
CA ARG A 25 11.85 3.73 -4.68
C ARG A 25 13.02 2.82 -5.05
N ALA A 26 13.79 2.34 -4.08
CA ALA A 26 14.85 1.37 -4.35
C ALA A 26 14.29 0.01 -4.79
N ILE A 27 13.13 -0.40 -4.26
CA ILE A 27 12.46 -1.67 -4.55
C ILE A 27 11.68 -1.64 -5.87
N PHE A 28 10.94 -0.56 -6.10
CA PHE A 28 9.96 -0.44 -7.19
C PHE A 28 10.42 0.49 -8.32
N GLY A 29 11.40 1.37 -8.09
CA GLY A 29 11.77 2.41 -9.01
C GLY A 29 10.91 3.68 -8.87
N ASP A 30 10.87 4.48 -9.92
CA ASP A 30 10.14 5.75 -10.00
C ASP A 30 9.30 5.77 -11.29
N PRO A 31 7.95 5.76 -11.23
CA PRO A 31 7.14 5.96 -10.03
C PRO A 31 6.87 4.68 -9.22
N VAL A 32 6.85 4.78 -7.89
CA VAL A 32 6.51 3.64 -6.99
C VAL A 32 5.08 3.19 -7.22
N THR A 33 4.15 4.16 -7.29
CA THR A 33 2.71 3.89 -7.41
C THR A 33 2.32 3.22 -8.72
N GLY A 34 3.19 3.22 -9.73
CA GLY A 34 3.00 2.46 -10.97
C GLY A 34 3.02 0.93 -10.78
N HIS A 35 3.50 0.47 -9.63
CA HIS A 35 3.62 -0.95 -9.27
C HIS A 35 2.65 -1.39 -8.17
N LEU A 36 1.74 -0.52 -7.74
CA LEU A 36 0.83 -0.78 -6.63
C LEU A 36 -0.63 -0.63 -7.08
N ALA A 37 -1.53 -1.37 -6.45
CA ALA A 37 -2.97 -1.23 -6.64
C ALA A 37 -3.73 -1.31 -5.33
N ILE A 38 -4.87 -0.63 -5.29
CA ILE A 38 -5.88 -0.87 -4.27
C ILE A 38 -6.75 -2.02 -4.75
N VAL A 39 -6.65 -3.17 -4.08
CA VAL A 39 -7.45 -4.35 -4.35
C VAL A 39 -8.66 -4.35 -3.44
N ALA A 40 -9.83 -4.62 -4.02
CA ALA A 40 -11.08 -4.79 -3.31
C ALA A 40 -11.57 -6.24 -3.49
N GLU A 41 -11.61 -7.00 -2.40
CA GLU A 41 -12.09 -8.38 -2.40
C GLU A 41 -13.38 -8.49 -1.60
N TYR A 42 -14.38 -9.19 -2.15
CA TYR A 42 -15.59 -9.50 -1.39
C TYR A 42 -15.42 -10.84 -0.67
N ALA A 43 -15.25 -10.78 0.65
CA ALA A 43 -15.09 -11.95 1.51
C ALA A 43 -16.09 -11.87 2.66
N ASP A 44 -16.77 -12.98 2.96
CA ASP A 44 -17.65 -13.15 4.12
C ASP A 44 -18.71 -12.04 4.32
N GLY A 45 -19.27 -11.54 3.22
CA GLY A 45 -20.33 -10.52 3.26
C GLY A 45 -19.82 -9.08 3.40
N ALA A 46 -18.50 -8.86 3.34
CA ALA A 46 -17.86 -7.55 3.44
C ALA A 46 -16.84 -7.32 2.31
N VAL A 47 -16.56 -6.05 2.01
CA VAL A 47 -15.46 -5.66 1.13
C VAL A 47 -14.22 -5.47 2.00
N ASP A 48 -13.16 -6.19 1.65
CA ASP A 48 -11.80 -5.99 2.16
C ASP A 48 -11.01 -5.14 1.17
N LEU A 49 -10.28 -4.14 1.67
CA LEU A 49 -9.51 -3.20 0.87
C LEU A 49 -8.04 -3.29 1.27
N ARG A 50 -7.16 -3.58 0.30
CA ARG A 50 -5.72 -3.76 0.53
C ARG A 50 -4.91 -2.97 -0.50
N ILE A 51 -3.72 -2.56 -0.11
CA ILE A 51 -2.70 -2.11 -1.07
C ILE A 51 -1.84 -3.33 -1.38
N GLU A 52 -1.76 -3.69 -2.66
CA GLU A 52 -1.00 -4.84 -3.12
C GLU A 52 -0.04 -4.42 -4.22
N GLU A 53 1.07 -5.15 -4.32
CA GLU A 53 2.00 -5.07 -5.44
C GLU A 53 1.37 -5.70 -6.69
N ILE A 54 1.50 -5.02 -7.83
CA ILE A 54 1.17 -5.54 -9.15
C ILE A 54 2.34 -5.29 -10.11
N ARG A 55 3.16 -6.32 -10.31
CA ARG A 55 4.29 -6.30 -11.26
C ARG A 55 4.59 -7.68 -11.83
N ASP A 56 5.33 -7.72 -12.94
CA ASP A 56 5.66 -8.94 -13.65
C ASP A 56 6.70 -9.82 -12.92
N ILE A 57 7.61 -9.19 -12.17
CA ILE A 57 8.65 -9.86 -11.39
C ILE A 57 8.33 -9.66 -9.91
N PRO A 58 7.91 -10.70 -9.16
CA PRO A 58 7.57 -10.60 -7.75
C PRO A 58 8.75 -10.14 -6.90
N LEU A 59 8.45 -9.49 -5.78
CA LEU A 59 9.43 -9.22 -4.72
C LEU A 59 10.03 -10.50 -4.13
N ASN A 60 11.27 -10.40 -3.68
CA ASN A 60 11.87 -11.41 -2.82
C ASN A 60 11.41 -11.25 -1.35
N ASP A 61 11.79 -12.19 -0.48
CA ASP A 61 11.34 -12.23 0.92
C ASP A 61 11.74 -10.97 1.72
N ASP A 62 12.95 -10.45 1.50
CA ASP A 62 13.44 -9.25 2.19
C ASP A 62 12.67 -8.01 1.70
N GLU A 63 12.53 -7.86 0.38
CA GLU A 63 11.76 -6.77 -0.23
C GLU A 63 10.29 -6.80 0.20
N THR A 64 9.68 -7.99 0.27
CA THR A 64 8.30 -8.18 0.72
C THR A 64 8.13 -7.73 2.17
N THR A 65 9.05 -8.14 3.04
CA THR A 65 9.03 -7.74 4.45
C THR A 65 9.12 -6.22 4.58
N ARG A 66 10.04 -5.60 3.85
CA ARG A 66 10.22 -4.13 3.88
C ARG A 66 9.02 -3.39 3.28
N PHE A 67 8.47 -3.86 2.17
CA PHE A 67 7.27 -3.30 1.56
C PHE A 67 6.08 -3.26 2.54
N VAL A 68 5.82 -4.38 3.22
CA VAL A 68 4.72 -4.46 4.20
C VAL A 68 4.98 -3.52 5.37
N GLU A 69 6.17 -3.53 5.96
CA GLU A 69 6.52 -2.67 7.10
C GLU A 69 6.38 -1.18 6.78
N ILE A 70 6.85 -0.75 5.61
CA ILE A 70 6.78 0.64 5.18
C ILE A 70 5.33 1.04 4.87
N THR A 71 4.59 0.18 4.17
CA THR A 71 3.18 0.43 3.83
C THR A 71 2.33 0.57 5.09
N ASP A 72 2.48 -0.35 6.05
CA ASP A 72 1.80 -0.28 7.35
C ASP A 72 2.12 1.03 8.06
N ARG A 73 3.41 1.38 8.18
CA ARG A 73 3.85 2.62 8.82
C ARG A 73 3.19 3.86 8.19
N ILE A 74 3.17 3.96 6.87
CA ILE A 74 2.62 5.10 6.13
C ILE A 74 1.09 5.15 6.28
N VAL A 75 0.41 4.01 6.17
CA VAL A 75 -1.05 3.92 6.34
C VAL A 75 -1.42 4.36 7.75
N TYR A 76 -0.78 3.82 8.79
CA TYR A 76 -1.07 4.19 10.18
C TYR A 76 -0.84 5.68 10.47
N ALA A 77 0.20 6.29 9.90
CA ALA A 77 0.51 7.71 10.08
C ALA A 77 -0.55 8.65 9.46
N ASN A 78 -1.33 8.16 8.48
CA ASN A 78 -2.29 8.97 7.72
C ASN A 78 -3.76 8.72 8.09
N ILE A 79 -4.06 7.70 8.90
CA ILE A 79 -5.43 7.34 9.32
C ILE A 79 -5.73 7.61 10.80
N LEU A 80 -4.70 7.86 11.62
CA LEU A 80 -4.82 8.28 13.03
C LEU A 80 -4.79 9.81 13.15
#